data_AF-A0A0C3IAH6-F1
#
_entry.id   AF-A0A0C3IAH6-F1
#
_cell.length_a   1.000
_cell.length_b   1.000
_cell.length_c   1.000
_cell.angle_alpha   90.00
_cell.angle_beta   90.00
_cell.angle_gamma   90.00
#
_symmetry.space_group_name_H-M   'P 1'
#
loop_
_entity.id
_entity.type
_entity.pdbx_description
1 polymer ?
#
loop_
_entity_poly.entity_id
_entity_poly.type
_entity_poly.pdbx_seq_one_letter_code
_entity_poly.pdbx_strand_id
1 'polypeptide(L)'
;MASQTPLNTEFPLFANTDLLQLVLEYCDMRDLITFAATSTTNAKHVRWYLRHQLDVICTSFFPTSDHLTNILSACDAVVSGSAALRMVLPAHACHWLSSDLDIYVPLHSHKQLYNLLQQNHYNIICNGKPNVQHYSASSIFTVTTFGNGQSLINIIISKTVSALSPIFQFYIHRHHELLLCRLPILRIS
;
A
#
# COMPACT_ATOMS: atom_id res chain seq x y z
N MET A 1 27.47 -41.49 18.17
CA MET A 1 27.54 -40.38 17.19
C MET A 1 26.60 -39.28 17.67
N ALA A 2 27.14 -38.18 18.17
CA ALA A 2 26.32 -37.06 18.64
C ALA A 2 25.79 -36.28 17.44
N SER A 3 24.47 -36.16 17.35
CA SER A 3 23.78 -35.29 16.38
C SER A 3 24.11 -33.84 16.74
N GLN A 4 24.87 -33.18 15.88
CA GLN A 4 25.06 -31.73 15.95
C GLN A 4 23.78 -31.07 15.44
N THR A 5 22.96 -30.58 16.37
CA THR A 5 21.91 -29.59 16.05
C THR A 5 22.58 -28.36 15.45
N PRO A 6 22.14 -27.87 14.27
CA PRO A 6 22.71 -26.69 13.68
C PRO A 6 22.48 -25.50 14.62
N LEU A 7 23.58 -24.86 15.04
CA LEU A 7 23.54 -23.59 15.74
C LEU A 7 22.90 -22.57 14.80
N ASN A 8 21.66 -22.19 15.08
CA ASN A 8 21.05 -20.99 14.51
C ASN A 8 21.85 -19.80 15.04
N THR A 9 22.94 -19.44 14.35
CA THR A 9 23.72 -18.24 14.63
C THR A 9 23.01 -17.04 14.03
N GLU A 10 21.84 -16.75 14.55
CA GLU A 10 21.20 -15.46 14.31
C GLU A 10 21.92 -14.41 15.15
N PHE A 11 22.28 -13.28 14.55
CA PHE A 11 22.93 -12.20 15.28
C PHE A 11 22.03 -11.79 16.46
N PRO A 12 22.54 -11.64 17.69
CA PRO A 12 21.70 -11.39 18.87
C PRO A 12 20.78 -10.18 18.76
N LEU A 13 21.17 -9.19 17.95
CA LEU A 13 20.36 -8.01 17.64
C LEU A 13 19.04 -8.36 16.91
N PHE A 14 19.04 -9.40 16.09
CA PHE A 14 17.88 -9.84 15.29
C PHE A 14 16.98 -10.85 16.02
N ALA A 15 17.44 -11.38 17.17
CA ALA A 15 16.62 -12.20 18.05
C ALA A 15 15.61 -11.36 18.86
N ASN A 16 15.82 -10.04 18.97
CA ASN A 16 14.91 -9.11 19.63
C ASN A 16 14.05 -8.40 18.57
N THR A 17 12.77 -8.77 18.50
CA THR A 17 11.83 -8.25 17.49
C THR A 17 11.60 -6.74 17.62
N ASP A 18 11.62 -6.19 18.84
CA ASP A 18 11.39 -4.77 19.09
C ASP A 18 12.58 -3.92 18.60
N LEU A 19 13.80 -4.37 18.85
CA LEU A 19 15.01 -3.69 18.37
C LEU A 19 15.12 -3.76 16.85
N LEU A 20 14.81 -4.92 16.28
CA LEU A 20 14.79 -5.10 14.83
C LEU A 20 13.73 -4.20 14.18
N GLN A 21 12.53 -4.12 14.74
CA GLN A 21 11.50 -3.20 14.25
C GLN A 21 12.01 -1.76 14.27
N LEU A 22 12.60 -1.31 15.38
CA LEU A 22 13.14 0.04 15.50
C LEU A 22 14.21 0.32 14.44
N VAL A 23 15.11 -0.62 14.15
CA VAL A 23 16.10 -0.45 13.09
C VAL A 23 15.42 -0.31 11.73
N LEU A 24 14.46 -1.18 11.41
CA LEU A 24 13.77 -1.17 10.12
C LEU A 24 12.90 0.09 9.94
N GLU A 25 12.39 0.70 11.02
CA GLU A 25 11.66 1.96 10.98
C GLU A 25 12.51 3.15 10.48
N TYR A 26 13.82 3.10 10.63
CA TYR A 26 14.74 4.13 10.15
C TYR A 26 15.33 3.85 8.77
N CYS A 27 15.13 2.65 8.23
CA CYS A 27 15.56 2.27 6.89
C CYS A 27 14.61 2.82 5.82
N ASP A 28 15.18 3.29 4.71
CA ASP A 28 14.37 3.55 3.52
C ASP A 28 14.09 2.25 2.74
N MET A 29 13.24 2.30 1.71
CA MET A 29 12.93 1.11 0.90
C MET A 29 14.16 0.46 0.26
N ARG A 30 15.20 1.23 -0.06
CA ARG A 30 16.43 0.70 -0.67
C ARG A 30 17.21 -0.10 0.36
N ASP A 31 17.34 0.41 1.58
CA ASP A 31 17.97 -0.27 2.71
C ASP A 31 17.23 -1.57 3.02
N LEU A 32 15.88 -1.52 3.09
CA LEU A 32 15.05 -2.70 3.35
C LEU A 32 15.23 -3.79 2.29
N ILE A 33 15.23 -3.41 1.01
CA ILE A 33 15.45 -4.36 -0.10
C ILE A 33 16.87 -4.95 -0.03
N THR A 34 17.87 -4.11 0.22
CA THR A 34 19.27 -4.55 0.34
C THR A 34 19.43 -5.51 1.51
N PHE A 35 18.84 -5.20 2.66
CA PHE A 35 18.84 -6.07 3.83
C PHE A 35 18.12 -7.39 3.56
N ALA A 36 16.93 -7.37 2.95
CA ALA A 36 16.18 -8.56 2.57
C ALA A 36 16.99 -9.48 1.63
N ALA A 37 17.79 -8.91 0.73
CA ALA A 37 18.60 -9.67 -0.22
C ALA A 37 19.78 -10.43 0.42
N THR A 38 20.16 -10.08 1.66
CA THR A 38 21.31 -10.72 2.34
C THR A 38 21.02 -12.13 2.83
N SER A 39 19.76 -12.47 3.16
CA SER A 39 19.37 -13.82 3.59
C SER A 39 17.86 -14.03 3.55
N THR A 40 17.42 -15.29 3.50
CA THR A 40 16.00 -15.66 3.61
C THR A 40 15.37 -15.25 4.93
N THR A 41 16.15 -15.22 6.01
CA THR A 41 15.69 -14.79 7.34
C THR A 41 15.42 -13.29 7.36
N ASN A 42 16.35 -12.50 6.82
CA ASN A 42 16.17 -11.04 6.71
C ASN A 42 15.01 -10.69 5.77
N ALA A 43 14.80 -11.46 4.70
CA ALA A 43 13.62 -11.31 3.85
C ALA A 43 12.31 -11.56 4.62
N LYS A 44 12.27 -12.53 5.56
CA LYS A 44 11.11 -12.76 6.43
C LYS A 44 10.89 -11.58 7.39
N HIS A 45 11.96 -11.04 7.96
CA HIS A 45 11.90 -9.87 8.84
C HIS A 45 11.35 -8.62 8.14
N VAL A 46 11.88 -8.31 6.95
CA VAL A 46 11.38 -7.18 6.15
C VAL A 46 9.92 -7.40 5.75
N ARG A 47 9.54 -8.63 5.37
CA ARG A 47 8.14 -8.95 5.06
C ARG A 47 7.22 -8.76 6.26
N TRP A 48 7.65 -9.21 7.45
CA TRP A 48 6.91 -9.02 8.69
C TRP A 48 6.74 -7.52 9.00
N TYR A 49 7.82 -6.74 8.89
CA TYR A 49 7.80 -5.29 9.11
C TYR A 49 6.86 -4.57 8.14
N LEU A 50 6.93 -4.86 6.85
CA LEU A 50 6.05 -4.25 5.85
C LEU A 50 4.56 -4.61 6.07
N ARG A 51 4.29 -5.84 6.54
CA ARG A 51 2.92 -6.24 6.94
C ARG A 51 2.46 -5.48 8.17
N HIS A 52 3.32 -5.33 9.18
CA HIS A 52 3.00 -4.53 10.36
C HIS A 52 2.69 -3.08 10.01
N GLN A 53 3.49 -2.45 9.15
CA GLN A 53 3.22 -1.09 8.65
C GLN A 53 1.90 -1.02 7.88
N LEU A 54 1.61 -2.01 7.05
CA LEU A 54 0.32 -2.11 6.36
C LEU A 54 -0.83 -2.20 7.35
N ASP A 55 -0.74 -3.04 8.39
CA ASP A 55 -1.76 -3.14 9.44
C ASP A 55 -2.01 -1.79 10.12
N VAL A 56 -0.94 -1.12 10.57
CA VAL A 56 -1.02 0.20 11.23
C VAL A 56 -1.73 1.23 10.36
N ILE A 57 -1.43 1.27 9.07
CA ILE A 57 -2.08 2.20 8.12
C ILE A 57 -3.52 1.77 7.85
N CYS A 58 -3.77 0.48 7.68
CA CYS A 58 -5.08 -0.06 7.31
C CYS A 58 -6.10 0.02 8.43
N THR A 59 -5.72 -0.08 9.71
CA THR A 59 -6.66 -0.12 10.83
C THR A 59 -7.54 1.12 10.95
N SER A 60 -7.12 2.25 10.36
CA SER A 60 -7.94 3.46 10.27
C SER A 60 -9.07 3.33 9.24
N PHE A 61 -8.98 2.43 8.26
CA PHE A 61 -9.93 2.30 7.16
C PHE A 61 -10.69 0.97 7.18
N PHE A 62 -10.04 -0.12 7.59
CA PHE A 62 -10.61 -1.46 7.62
C PHE A 62 -10.24 -2.18 8.91
N PRO A 63 -11.05 -3.15 9.38
CA PRO A 63 -10.75 -3.89 10.60
C PRO A 63 -9.40 -4.63 10.57
N THR A 64 -8.99 -5.10 9.39
CA THR A 64 -7.71 -5.80 9.18
C THR A 64 -7.12 -5.45 7.81
N SER A 65 -5.80 -5.55 7.64
CA SER A 65 -5.16 -5.39 6.33
C SER A 65 -5.59 -6.45 5.30
N ASP A 66 -6.01 -7.63 5.76
CA ASP A 66 -6.57 -8.68 4.90
C ASP A 66 -7.83 -8.21 4.16
N HIS A 67 -8.70 -7.43 4.81
CA HIS A 67 -9.89 -6.88 4.14
C HIS A 67 -9.48 -5.98 2.97
N LEU A 68 -8.55 -5.06 3.20
CA LEU A 68 -8.06 -4.17 2.14
C LEU A 68 -7.38 -4.97 1.03
N THR A 69 -6.45 -5.86 1.35
CA THR A 69 -5.69 -6.61 0.35
C THR A 69 -6.58 -7.56 -0.47
N ASN A 70 -7.61 -8.16 0.13
CA ASN A 70 -8.63 -8.93 -0.58
C ASN A 70 -9.44 -8.06 -1.56
N ILE A 71 -9.85 -6.87 -1.14
CA ILE A 71 -10.57 -5.93 -2.02
C ILE A 71 -9.67 -5.49 -3.18
N LEU A 72 -8.43 -5.11 -2.90
CA LEU A 72 -7.48 -4.65 -3.90
C LEU A 72 -7.18 -5.73 -4.94
N SER A 73 -6.88 -6.95 -4.48
CA SER A 73 -6.59 -8.09 -5.36
C SER A 73 -7.79 -8.52 -6.20
N ALA A 74 -9.01 -8.49 -5.64
CA ALA A 74 -10.22 -8.83 -6.36
C ALA A 74 -10.58 -7.82 -7.47
N CYS A 75 -10.06 -6.59 -7.41
CA CYS A 75 -10.42 -5.50 -8.31
C CYS A 75 -9.27 -5.01 -9.19
N ASP A 76 -8.10 -5.66 -9.17
CA ASP A 76 -6.86 -5.18 -9.80
C ASP A 76 -6.51 -3.72 -9.40
N ALA A 77 -6.84 -3.37 -8.16
CA ALA A 77 -6.68 -2.03 -7.61
C ALA A 77 -5.36 -1.89 -6.85
N VAL A 78 -4.90 -0.65 -6.70
CA VAL A 78 -3.68 -0.32 -5.96
C VAL A 78 -3.91 0.87 -5.03
N VAL A 79 -3.16 0.93 -3.94
CA VAL A 79 -3.13 2.09 -3.05
C VAL A 79 -2.06 3.06 -3.53
N SER A 80 -2.34 4.36 -3.42
CA SER A 80 -1.41 5.45 -3.70
C SER A 80 -1.57 6.55 -2.64
N GLY A 81 -0.96 7.71 -2.89
CA GLY A 81 -1.10 8.89 -2.04
C GLY A 81 -0.36 8.77 -0.71
N SER A 82 -0.83 9.54 0.28
CA SER A 82 -0.17 9.69 1.58
C SER A 82 -0.05 8.38 2.36
N ALA A 83 -1.03 7.48 2.21
CA ALA A 83 -1.03 6.15 2.84
C ALA A 83 0.04 5.22 2.24
N ALA A 84 0.10 5.10 0.91
CA ALA A 84 1.15 4.30 0.25
C ALA A 84 2.54 4.88 0.55
N LEU A 85 2.63 6.21 0.57
CA LEU A 85 3.85 6.92 0.87
C LEU A 85 4.40 6.62 2.26
N ARG A 86 3.53 6.63 3.28
CA ARG A 86 3.91 6.33 4.65
C ARG A 86 4.48 4.92 4.81
N MET A 87 4.10 3.99 3.92
CA MET A 87 4.61 2.62 3.94
C MET A 87 6.05 2.49 3.42
N VAL A 88 6.53 3.46 2.64
CA VAL A 88 7.83 3.41 1.94
C VAL A 88 8.84 4.42 2.45
N LEU A 89 8.40 5.43 3.18
CA LEU A 89 9.30 6.38 3.84
C LEU A 89 9.69 5.87 5.23
N PRO A 90 10.93 6.17 5.65
CA PRO A 90 11.34 5.91 7.03
C PRO A 90 10.54 6.78 8.00
N ALA A 91 10.36 6.32 9.24
CA ALA A 91 9.51 6.94 10.24
C ALA A 91 9.86 8.41 10.51
N HIS A 92 11.15 8.76 10.47
CA HIS A 92 11.62 10.13 10.67
C HIS A 92 11.22 11.09 9.54
N ALA A 93 10.86 10.58 8.37
CA ALA A 93 10.39 11.38 7.23
C ALA A 93 8.86 11.54 7.21
N CYS A 94 8.12 10.89 8.11
CA CYS A 94 6.65 10.91 8.15
C CYS A 94 6.11 11.63 9.39
N HIS A 95 6.01 12.95 9.33
CA HIS A 95 5.41 13.77 10.40
C HIS A 95 3.90 13.99 10.26
N TRP A 96 3.26 13.43 9.23
CA TRP A 96 1.84 13.59 8.96
C TRP A 96 1.06 12.30 9.22
N LEU A 97 -0.21 12.45 9.62
CA LEU A 97 -1.19 11.37 9.60
C LEU A 97 -1.84 11.32 8.22
N SER A 98 -2.09 10.12 7.72
CA SER A 98 -2.87 9.94 6.49
C SER A 98 -4.35 10.08 6.84
N SER A 99 -4.97 11.17 6.40
CA SER A 99 -6.38 11.48 6.66
C SER A 99 -7.34 10.70 5.74
N ASP A 100 -6.82 10.19 4.63
CA ASP A 100 -7.57 9.56 3.56
C ASP A 100 -6.77 8.45 2.86
N LEU A 101 -7.50 7.52 2.24
CA LEU A 101 -6.92 6.43 1.46
C LEU A 101 -7.23 6.64 -0.03
N ASP A 102 -6.20 6.73 -0.85
CA ASP A 102 -6.36 6.82 -2.31
C ASP A 102 -6.22 5.44 -2.95
N ILE A 103 -7.30 4.95 -3.58
CA ILE A 103 -7.32 3.67 -4.30
C ILE A 103 -7.52 3.94 -5.79
N TYR A 104 -6.62 3.41 -6.60
CA TYR A 104 -6.70 3.44 -8.06
C TYR A 104 -7.24 2.11 -8.57
N VAL A 105 -8.17 2.15 -9.52
CA VAL A 105 -8.84 0.95 -10.05
C VAL A 105 -9.05 1.07 -11.57
N PRO A 106 -8.92 -0.01 -12.36
CA PRO A 106 -9.31 0.01 -13.76
C PRO A 106 -10.81 0.25 -13.98
N LEU A 107 -11.18 0.84 -15.12
CA LEU A 107 -12.59 1.10 -15.45
C LEU A 107 -13.44 -0.17 -15.50
N HIS A 108 -12.88 -1.32 -15.86
CA HIS A 108 -13.67 -2.55 -15.97
C HIS A 108 -14.02 -3.17 -14.60
N SER A 109 -13.23 -2.92 -13.55
CA SER A 109 -13.40 -3.51 -12.22
C SER A 109 -13.99 -2.56 -11.16
N HIS A 110 -14.13 -1.26 -11.46
CA HIS A 110 -14.61 -0.28 -10.46
C HIS A 110 -15.98 -0.61 -9.84
N LYS A 111 -16.90 -1.23 -10.60
CA LYS A 111 -18.23 -1.62 -10.07
C LYS A 111 -18.12 -2.67 -8.97
N GLN A 112 -17.19 -3.62 -9.13
CA GLN A 112 -16.94 -4.63 -8.11
C GLN A 112 -16.35 -3.99 -6.85
N LEU A 113 -15.40 -3.06 -7.02
CA LEU A 113 -14.84 -2.29 -5.91
C LEU A 113 -15.92 -1.52 -5.14
N TYR A 114 -16.83 -0.86 -5.85
CA TYR A 114 -17.95 -0.13 -5.22
C TYR A 114 -18.84 -1.06 -4.40
N ASN A 115 -19.20 -2.22 -4.95
CA ASN A 115 -20.02 -3.20 -4.23
C ASN A 115 -19.32 -3.68 -2.96
N LEU A 116 -18.03 -3.99 -3.03
CA LEU A 116 -17.24 -4.42 -1.88
C LEU A 116 -17.13 -3.32 -0.81
N LEU A 117 -16.95 -2.06 -1.21
CA LEU A 117 -16.93 -0.93 -0.27
C LEU A 117 -18.29 -0.74 0.42
N GLN A 118 -19.39 -0.83 -0.33
CA GLN A 118 -20.74 -0.74 0.24
C GLN A 118 -21.02 -1.87 1.23
N GLN A 119 -20.55 -3.09 0.96
CA GLN A 119 -20.62 -4.22 1.91
C GLN A 119 -19.83 -3.96 3.19
N ASN A 120 -18.80 -3.11 3.14
CA ASN A 120 -18.02 -2.65 4.29
C ASN A 120 -18.52 -1.31 4.84
N HIS A 121 -19.79 -0.97 4.61
CA HIS A 121 -20.46 0.24 5.14
C HIS A 121 -19.90 1.58 4.65
N TYR A 122 -19.15 1.58 3.54
CA TYR A 122 -18.73 2.79 2.86
C TYR A 122 -19.79 3.27 1.87
N ASN A 123 -20.24 4.52 2.03
CA ASN A 123 -21.20 5.17 1.15
C ASN A 123 -20.53 6.23 0.29
N ILE A 124 -21.06 6.46 -0.90
CA ILE A 124 -20.59 7.54 -1.78
C ILE A 124 -20.96 8.88 -1.14
N ILE A 125 -19.95 9.69 -0.80
CA ILE A 125 -20.11 11.06 -0.30
C ILE A 125 -20.09 12.05 -1.45
N CYS A 126 -19.16 11.86 -2.38
CA CYS A 126 -19.00 12.73 -3.54
C CYS A 126 -18.73 11.87 -4.78
N ASN A 127 -19.50 12.11 -5.84
CA ASN A 127 -19.26 11.47 -7.12
C ASN A 127 -18.73 12.51 -8.12
N GLY A 128 -17.47 12.37 -8.52
CA GLY A 128 -16.89 13.21 -9.56
C GLY A 128 -17.63 13.04 -10.88
N LYS A 129 -17.69 14.12 -11.66
CA LYS A 129 -18.23 14.04 -13.02
C LYS A 129 -17.28 13.20 -13.88
N PRO A 130 -17.78 12.24 -14.68
CA PRO A 130 -16.92 11.50 -15.61
C PRO A 130 -16.35 12.47 -16.65
N ASN A 131 -15.10 12.26 -17.06
CA ASN A 131 -14.42 13.05 -18.10
C ASN A 131 -14.42 14.57 -17.84
N VAL A 132 -14.19 14.99 -16.59
CA VAL A 132 -14.01 16.43 -16.29
C VAL A 132 -12.90 17.00 -17.18
N GLN A 133 -13.10 18.21 -17.71
CA GLN A 133 -12.12 18.91 -18.54
C GLN A 133 -10.71 18.97 -17.90
N HIS A 134 -10.64 19.00 -16.57
CA HIS A 134 -9.39 18.98 -15.78
C HIS A 134 -8.53 17.72 -15.95
N TYR A 135 -9.11 16.60 -16.42
CA TYR A 135 -8.43 15.32 -16.64
C TYR A 135 -8.48 14.86 -18.10
N SER A 136 -8.78 15.77 -19.04
CA SER A 136 -8.94 15.42 -20.46
C SER A 136 -7.68 14.75 -21.04
N ALA A 137 -6.50 15.24 -20.63
CA ALA A 137 -5.21 14.70 -21.02
C ALA A 137 -4.72 13.54 -20.13
N SER A 138 -5.45 13.19 -19.06
CA SER A 138 -5.08 12.09 -18.16
C SER A 138 -5.91 10.84 -18.41
N SER A 139 -5.36 9.72 -17.97
CA SER A 139 -5.98 8.40 -17.95
C SER A 139 -6.94 8.25 -16.76
N ILE A 140 -7.31 9.33 -16.07
CA ILE A 140 -8.35 9.32 -15.04
C ILE A 140 -9.70 9.49 -15.73
N PHE A 141 -10.62 8.58 -15.44
CA PHE A 141 -12.01 8.62 -15.89
C PHE A 141 -12.85 9.48 -14.94
N THR A 142 -12.78 9.20 -13.63
CA THR A 142 -13.45 9.97 -12.58
C THR A 142 -12.77 9.71 -11.24
N VAL A 143 -13.10 10.55 -10.25
CA VAL A 143 -12.72 10.39 -8.85
C VAL A 143 -13.99 10.38 -8.02
N THR A 144 -14.15 9.40 -7.14
CA THR A 144 -15.34 9.24 -6.29
C THR A 144 -14.89 9.04 -4.86
N THR A 145 -15.40 9.84 -3.93
CA THR A 145 -15.08 9.74 -2.52
C THR A 145 -16.14 8.95 -1.79
N PHE A 146 -15.70 7.92 -1.07
CA PHE A 146 -16.48 7.11 -0.15
C PHE A 146 -16.17 7.49 1.29
N GLY A 147 -17.13 7.31 2.20
CA GLY A 147 -16.86 7.36 3.62
C GLY A 147 -17.87 6.56 4.44
N ASN A 148 -17.46 6.23 5.66
CA ASN A 148 -18.23 5.44 6.64
C ASN A 148 -18.52 6.23 7.94
N GLY A 149 -18.31 7.55 7.92
CA GLY A 149 -18.43 8.44 9.08
C GLY A 149 -17.17 8.57 9.93
N GLN A 150 -16.19 7.67 9.77
CA GLN A 150 -14.90 7.74 10.47
C GLN A 150 -13.76 8.09 9.50
N SER A 151 -13.78 7.50 8.31
CA SER A 151 -12.67 7.55 7.37
C SER A 151 -13.16 7.80 5.95
N LEU A 152 -12.27 8.37 5.13
CA LEU A 152 -12.53 8.71 3.73
C LEU A 152 -11.63 7.89 2.81
N ILE A 153 -12.21 7.41 1.71
CA ILE A 153 -11.49 6.70 0.65
C ILE A 153 -11.80 7.38 -0.67
N ASN A 154 -10.76 7.88 -1.36
CA ASN A 154 -10.88 8.40 -2.71
C ASN A 154 -10.63 7.26 -3.70
N ILE A 155 -11.57 7.04 -4.61
CA ILE A 155 -11.46 6.05 -5.67
C ILE A 155 -11.17 6.76 -6.99
N ILE A 156 -9.97 6.54 -7.52
CA ILE A 156 -9.53 7.08 -8.80
C ILE A 156 -9.70 6.00 -9.86
N ILE A 157 -10.65 6.20 -10.76
CA ILE A 157 -10.93 5.23 -11.82
C ILE A 157 -10.05 5.53 -13.03
N SER A 158 -9.25 4.57 -13.48
CA SER A 158 -8.47 4.68 -14.71
C SER A 158 -9.29 4.34 -15.94
N LYS A 159 -9.18 5.15 -16.99
CA LYS A 159 -9.68 4.88 -18.35
C LYS A 159 -9.01 3.65 -18.99
N THR A 160 -7.83 3.28 -18.52
CA THR A 160 -7.06 2.16 -19.09
C THR A 160 -7.35 0.86 -18.38
N VAL A 161 -6.83 -0.24 -18.93
CA VAL A 161 -6.86 -1.56 -18.28
C VAL A 161 -6.01 -1.64 -17.00
N SER A 162 -5.18 -0.62 -16.70
CA SER A 162 -4.26 -0.61 -15.57
C SER A 162 -4.59 0.51 -14.58
N ALA A 163 -4.69 0.16 -13.30
CA ALA A 163 -4.79 1.13 -12.20
C ALA A 163 -3.58 2.07 -12.11
N LEU A 164 -2.42 1.66 -12.66
CA LEU A 164 -1.17 2.42 -12.53
C LEU A 164 -1.05 3.58 -13.53
N SER A 165 -1.76 3.52 -14.65
CA SER A 165 -1.59 4.52 -15.73
C SER A 165 -1.78 5.97 -15.25
N PRO A 166 -2.79 6.28 -14.42
CA PRO A 166 -2.95 7.63 -13.90
C PRO A 166 -1.78 8.08 -13.03
N ILE A 167 -1.20 7.16 -12.26
CA ILE A 167 -0.12 7.46 -11.32
C ILE A 167 1.13 7.88 -12.12
N PHE A 168 1.48 7.12 -13.17
CA PHE A 168 2.59 7.45 -14.06
C PHE A 168 2.43 8.77 -14.80
N GLN A 169 1.20 9.14 -15.17
CA GLN A 169 0.96 10.42 -15.84
C GLN A 169 1.03 11.61 -14.89
N PHE A 170 0.62 11.44 -13.62
CA PHE A 170 0.89 12.44 -12.59
C PHE A 170 2.39 12.66 -12.39
N TYR A 171 3.21 11.60 -12.41
CA TYR A 171 4.68 11.71 -12.27
C TYR A 171 5.35 12.46 -13.43
N ILE A 172 4.88 12.29 -14.67
CA ILE A 172 5.48 12.99 -15.83
C ILE A 172 5.17 14.50 -15.79
N HIS A 173 4.02 14.90 -15.24
CA HIS A 173 3.64 16.31 -15.12
C HIS A 173 4.15 17.00 -13.84
N ARG A 174 4.49 16.25 -12.79
CA ARG A 174 5.13 16.76 -11.58
C ARG A 174 6.40 15.95 -11.28
N HIS A 175 7.52 16.43 -11.80
CA HIS A 175 8.83 16.02 -11.31
C HIS A 175 8.91 16.29 -9.80
N HIS A 176 9.29 15.26 -9.04
CA HIS A 176 9.42 15.17 -7.58
C HIS A 176 8.18 14.61 -6.86
N GLU A 177 8.41 13.46 -6.20
CA GLU A 177 7.56 12.77 -5.22
C GLU A 177 6.65 11.60 -5.69
N LEU A 178 7.25 10.38 -5.73
CA LEU A 178 6.95 9.21 -4.85
C LEU A 178 6.72 7.82 -5.47
N LEU A 179 7.01 6.79 -4.65
CA LEU A 179 7.04 5.36 -4.96
C LEU A 179 5.65 4.71 -5.08
N LEU A 180 5.53 3.83 -6.07
CA LEU A 180 4.39 2.94 -6.31
C LEU A 180 4.51 1.65 -5.48
N CYS A 181 3.59 1.43 -4.55
CA CYS A 181 3.38 0.12 -3.93
C CYS A 181 2.52 -0.79 -4.83
N ARG A 182 3.14 -1.44 -5.82
CA ARG A 182 2.78 -2.82 -6.12
C ARG A 182 3.67 -3.69 -5.26
N LEU A 183 3.11 -4.36 -4.26
CA LEU A 183 3.80 -5.46 -3.57
C LEU A 183 3.48 -6.78 -4.27
N PRO A 184 4.30 -7.27 -5.23
CA PRO A 184 4.34 -8.69 -5.57
C PRO A 184 5.22 -9.50 -4.59
N ILE A 185 5.35 -9.07 -3.31
CA ILE A 185 6.22 -9.75 -2.31
C ILE A 185 5.50 -10.96 -1.65
N LEU A 186 4.29 -11.30 -2.10
CA LEU A 186 3.56 -12.51 -1.66
C LEU A 186 3.59 -13.69 -2.62
N ARG A 187 4.28 -13.60 -3.77
CA ARG A 187 4.66 -14.77 -4.58
C ARG A 187 6.16 -14.93 -4.62
N ILE A 188 6.71 -15.39 -3.50
CA ILE A 188 7.93 -16.21 -3.53
C ILE A 188 7.43 -17.61 -3.20
N SER A 189 7.13 -18.35 -4.26
CA SER A 189 7.03 -19.81 -4.26
C SER A 189 8.29 -20.34 -4.91
#